data_AF-A0A8B8FQB5-F1
#
_entry.id   AF-A0A8B8FQB5-F1
#
_cell.length_a   1.000
_cell.length_b   1.000
_cell.length_c   1.000
_cell.angle_alpha   90.00
_cell.angle_beta   90.00
_cell.angle_gamma   90.00
#
_symmetry.space_group_name_H-M   'P 1'
#
loop_
_entity.id
_entity.type
_entity.pdbx_description
1 polymer ?
#
loop_
_entity_poly.entity_id
_entity_poly.type
_entity_poly.pdbx_seq_one_letter_code
_entity_poly.pdbx_strand_id
1 'polypeptide(L)'
;MEKTSFLTVTLGKVSQEIDSVITTLEANRCEEHFLAIWTQITKSCTKNHILLDISMNGSKRKRTQPNKLSNYTTEVNTGENEEHSSNDIMTCYRVKYFIILDTVIKNLNMRFSKESMKLANSVDDFLMLDYSKNLTLTNHYKNL
;
A
#
# COMPACT_ATOMS: atom_id res chain seq x y z
N MET A 1 25.33 32.25 -15.34
CA MET A 1 24.15 31.71 -16.05
C MET A 1 24.02 30.26 -15.60
N GLU A 2 23.38 30.08 -14.45
CA GLU A 2 23.31 28.80 -13.74
C GLU A 2 22.15 28.01 -14.34
N LYS A 3 22.46 26.90 -15.04
CA LYS A 3 21.43 25.96 -15.51
C LYS A 3 20.88 25.24 -14.30
N THR A 4 19.84 25.79 -13.68
CA THR A 4 18.93 25.00 -12.84
C THR A 4 18.22 24.03 -13.77
N SER A 5 18.79 22.83 -13.92
CA SER A 5 18.07 21.69 -14.46
C SER A 5 16.94 21.39 -13.50
N PHE A 6 15.76 21.96 -13.74
CA PHE A 6 14.54 21.41 -13.17
C PHE A 6 14.51 19.95 -13.61
N LEU A 7 14.74 19.03 -12.68
CA LEU A 7 14.30 17.66 -12.82
C LEU A 7 12.78 17.75 -12.98
N THR A 8 12.31 17.88 -14.22
CA THR A 8 10.90 17.86 -14.55
C THR A 8 10.43 16.43 -14.30
N VAL A 9 10.00 16.20 -13.06
CA VAL A 9 9.19 15.07 -12.66
C VAL A 9 7.87 15.25 -13.41
N THR A 10 7.67 14.41 -14.42
CA THR A 10 6.46 14.43 -15.25
C THR A 10 5.43 13.48 -14.68
N LEU A 11 4.15 13.66 -15.02
CA LEU A 11 3.07 12.91 -14.41
C LEU A 11 3.15 11.42 -14.77
N GLY A 12 3.58 11.11 -15.99
CA GLY A 12 3.86 9.76 -16.46
C GLY A 12 5.05 9.10 -15.76
N LYS A 13 6.14 9.85 -15.47
CA LYS A 13 7.25 9.31 -14.65
C LYS A 13 6.78 8.91 -13.25
N VAL A 14 5.98 9.77 -12.60
CA VAL A 14 5.39 9.45 -11.29
C VAL A 14 4.47 8.24 -11.38
N SER A 15 3.67 8.12 -12.45
CA SER A 15 2.82 6.94 -12.69
C SER A 15 3.64 5.65 -12.74
N GLN A 16 4.77 5.66 -13.47
CA GLN A 16 5.67 4.50 -13.58
C GLN A 16 6.31 4.13 -12.25
N GLU A 17 6.72 5.12 -11.45
CA GLU A 17 7.26 4.89 -10.10
C GLU A 17 6.20 4.26 -9.19
N ILE A 18 4.96 4.76 -9.23
CA ILE A 18 3.84 4.19 -8.45
C ILE A 18 3.55 2.75 -8.87
N ASP A 19 3.49 2.47 -10.18
CA ASP A 19 3.32 1.11 -10.71
C ASP A 19 4.41 0.16 -10.20
N SER A 20 5.67 0.62 -10.19
CA SER A 20 6.80 -0.14 -9.68
C SER A 20 6.67 -0.42 -8.18
N VAL A 21 6.22 0.56 -7.39
CA VAL A 21 5.96 0.37 -5.95
C VAL A 21 4.85 -0.66 -5.71
N ILE A 22 3.74 -0.57 -6.43
CA ILE A 22 2.63 -1.54 -6.32
C ILE A 22 3.13 -2.95 -6.65
N THR A 23 3.83 -3.10 -7.76
CA THR A 23 4.40 -4.40 -8.20
C THR A 23 5.36 -4.96 -7.15
N THR A 24 6.18 -4.10 -6.54
CA THR A 24 7.11 -4.52 -5.48
C THR A 24 6.37 -4.97 -4.22
N LEU A 25 5.32 -4.26 -3.81
CA LEU A 25 4.51 -4.65 -2.65
C LEU A 25 3.76 -5.97 -2.91
N GLU A 26 3.26 -6.18 -4.12
CA GLU A 26 2.64 -7.44 -4.54
C GLU A 26 3.65 -8.60 -4.52
N ALA A 27 4.89 -8.37 -4.98
CA ALA A 27 5.95 -9.37 -4.91
C ALA A 27 6.39 -9.68 -3.47
N ASN A 28 6.35 -8.68 -2.57
CA ASN A 28 6.64 -8.84 -1.15
C ASN A 28 5.53 -9.56 -0.38
N ARG A 29 4.39 -9.83 -1.02
CA ARG A 29 3.29 -10.62 -0.47
C ARG A 29 3.59 -12.12 -0.55
N CYS A 30 4.72 -12.53 0.01
CA CYS A 30 5.14 -13.92 0.10
C CYS A 30 5.66 -14.25 1.50
N GLU A 31 5.73 -15.54 1.82
CA GLU A 31 6.15 -16.00 3.14
C GLU A 31 7.63 -15.67 3.38
N GLU A 32 8.47 -15.81 2.37
CA GLU A 32 9.91 -15.57 2.45
C GLU A 32 10.22 -14.13 2.86
N HIS A 33 9.47 -13.16 2.32
CA HIS A 33 9.65 -11.76 2.66
C HIS A 33 9.18 -11.45 4.09
N PHE A 34 8.06 -12.05 4.52
CA PHE A 34 7.61 -11.96 5.90
C PHE A 34 8.68 -12.51 6.86
N LEU A 35 9.24 -13.69 6.57
CA LEU A 35 10.29 -14.31 7.39
C LEU A 35 11.54 -13.43 7.47
N ALA A 36 11.94 -12.79 6.36
CA ALA A 36 13.08 -11.88 6.33
C ALA A 36 12.86 -10.67 7.25
N ILE A 37 11.68 -10.03 7.19
CA ILE A 37 11.33 -8.91 8.07
C ILE A 37 11.27 -9.39 9.53
N TRP A 38 10.61 -10.51 9.79
CA TRP A 38 10.49 -11.08 11.13
C TRP A 38 11.86 -11.38 11.76
N THR A 39 12.79 -11.93 10.99
CA THR A 39 14.17 -12.20 11.42
C THR A 39 14.91 -10.90 11.75
N GLN A 40 14.71 -9.83 10.98
CA GLN A 40 15.32 -8.52 11.27
C GLN A 40 14.73 -7.89 12.55
N ILE A 41 13.41 -7.97 12.73
CA ILE A 41 12.72 -7.48 13.92
C ILE A 41 13.24 -8.21 15.16
N THR A 42 13.24 -9.55 15.14
CA THR A 42 13.71 -10.36 16.27
C THR A 42 15.19 -10.12 16.58
N LYS A 43 16.05 -9.99 15.56
CA LYS A 43 17.46 -9.60 15.73
C LYS A 43 17.61 -8.21 16.37
N SER A 44 16.78 -7.24 15.97
CA SER A 44 16.80 -5.90 16.55
C SER A 44 16.32 -5.90 18.00
N CYS A 45 15.26 -6.65 18.30
CA CYS A 45 14.71 -6.75 19.66
C CYS A 45 15.69 -7.43 20.61
N THR A 46 16.32 -8.53 20.20
CA THR A 46 17.35 -9.23 20.99
C THR A 46 18.56 -8.34 21.27
N LYS A 47 19.04 -7.60 20.26
CA LYS A 47 20.14 -6.63 20.43
C LYS A 47 19.83 -5.53 21.46
N ASN A 48 18.57 -5.12 21.54
CA ASN A 48 18.13 -4.00 22.38
C ASN A 48 17.43 -4.45 23.67
N HIS A 49 17.43 -5.75 23.99
CA HIS A 49 16.71 -6.33 25.14
C HIS A 49 15.21 -5.98 25.20
N ILE A 50 14.58 -5.84 24.03
CA ILE A 50 13.14 -5.58 23.91
C ILE A 50 12.40 -6.92 23.93
N LEU A 51 11.50 -7.09 24.89
CA LEU A 51 10.60 -8.24 24.94
C LEU A 51 9.52 -8.09 23.86
N LEU A 52 9.45 -9.05 22.95
CA LEU A 52 8.27 -9.23 22.11
C LEU A 52 7.21 -9.91 22.97
N ASP A 53 6.25 -9.12 23.45
CA ASP A 53 5.07 -9.64 24.14
C ASP A 53 3.82 -9.31 23.34
N ILE A 54 2.88 -10.25 23.28
CA ILE A 54 1.51 -9.95 22.90
C ILE A 54 0.82 -9.58 24.22
N SER A 55 0.75 -8.28 24.52
CA SER A 55 -0.14 -7.79 25.58
C SER A 55 -1.59 -8.13 25.21
N MET A 56 -2.03 -9.35 25.53
CA MET A 56 -3.41 -9.80 25.31
C MET A 56 -4.38 -9.20 26.33
N ASN A 57 -3.92 -8.58 27.42
CA ASN A 57 -4.81 -8.22 28.52
C ASN A 57 -4.87 -6.70 28.74
N GLY A 58 -5.92 -6.11 28.19
CA GLY A 58 -6.45 -4.83 28.65
C GLY A 58 -7.84 -4.65 28.07
N SER A 59 -8.87 -4.64 28.93
CA SER A 59 -10.22 -4.22 28.55
C SER A 59 -10.12 -2.79 27.99
N LYS A 60 -10.21 -2.64 26.66
CA LYS A 60 -10.09 -1.35 25.97
C LYS A 60 -11.46 -0.94 25.43
N ARG A 61 -11.78 0.34 25.63
CA ARG A 61 -13.10 0.97 25.38
C ARG A 61 -13.58 0.73 23.94
N LYS A 62 -14.84 0.34 23.80
CA LYS A 62 -15.55 0.30 22.51
C LYS A 62 -15.59 1.71 21.91
N ARG A 63 -14.89 1.93 20.80
CA ARG A 63 -14.99 3.16 20.00
C ARG A 63 -15.98 2.92 18.87
N THR A 64 -17.06 3.69 18.85
CA THR A 64 -18.03 3.69 17.74
C THR A 64 -17.45 4.45 16.55
N GLN A 65 -17.58 3.88 15.36
CA GLN A 65 -17.11 4.49 14.11
C GLN A 65 -17.89 5.79 13.81
N PRO A 66 -17.25 6.89 13.40
CA PRO A 66 -17.96 8.08 12.93
C PRO A 66 -18.63 7.83 11.57
N ASN A 67 -19.91 8.19 11.46
CA ASN A 67 -20.82 7.94 10.33
C ASN A 67 -20.36 8.43 8.94
N LYS A 68 -19.27 9.21 8.85
CA LYS A 68 -18.80 9.83 7.59
C LYS A 68 -17.60 9.14 6.95
N LEU A 69 -17.08 8.07 7.56
CA LEU A 69 -15.91 7.35 7.07
C LEU A 69 -16.29 5.85 6.94
N SER A 70 -17.06 5.49 5.93
CA SER A 70 -17.62 4.12 5.82
C SER A 70 -16.66 3.06 5.26
N ASN A 71 -15.45 3.45 4.82
CA ASN A 71 -14.57 2.57 4.01
C ASN A 71 -13.13 2.44 4.53
N TYR A 72 -12.84 2.94 5.73
CA TYR A 72 -11.57 2.61 6.37
C TYR A 72 -11.74 1.32 7.16
N THR A 73 -10.83 0.37 6.97
CA THR A 73 -10.79 -0.86 7.78
C THR A 73 -10.42 -0.49 9.22
N THR A 74 -11.41 -0.13 10.03
CA THR A 74 -11.34 -0.32 11.48
C THR A 74 -11.83 -1.73 11.78
N GLU A 75 -10.97 -2.72 11.56
CA GLU A 75 -11.19 -4.01 12.19
C GLU A 75 -10.60 -3.97 13.60
N VAL A 76 -11.48 -3.69 14.56
CA VAL A 76 -11.42 -4.38 15.85
C VAL A 76 -12.59 -5.38 15.82
N ASN A 77 -12.41 -6.44 15.04
CA ASN A 77 -13.22 -7.64 15.18
C ASN A 77 -12.63 -8.46 16.33
N THR A 78 -13.34 -8.54 17.44
CA THR A 78 -13.23 -9.69 18.34
C THR A 78 -14.62 -10.00 18.84
N GLY A 79 -15.22 -11.03 18.26
CA GLY A 79 -16.59 -11.40 18.54
C GLY A 79 -17.07 -12.62 17.76
N GLU A 80 -16.22 -13.61 17.51
CA GLU A 80 -16.65 -15.01 17.47
C GLU A 80 -15.45 -15.88 17.83
N ASN A 81 -15.66 -16.78 18.79
CA ASN A 81 -14.66 -17.73 19.24
C ASN A 81 -14.39 -18.73 18.12
N GLU A 82 -13.38 -18.48 17.30
CA GLU A 82 -12.66 -19.58 16.67
C GLU A 82 -11.39 -19.79 17.47
N GLU A 83 -11.39 -20.89 18.23
CA GLU A 83 -10.23 -21.48 18.87
C GLU A 83 -9.19 -21.88 17.81
N HIS A 84 -8.50 -20.89 17.24
CA HIS A 84 -7.22 -21.10 16.60
C HIS A 84 -6.14 -20.59 17.55
N SER A 85 -5.99 -21.36 18.62
CA SER A 85 -4.80 -21.39 19.46
C SER A 85 -3.60 -21.80 18.60
N SER A 86 -3.00 -20.81 17.93
CA SER A 86 -1.56 -20.83 17.70
C SER A 86 -0.99 -19.81 18.67
N ASN A 87 -0.55 -20.30 19.83
CA ASN A 87 0.11 -19.53 20.90
C ASN A 87 1.47 -18.92 20.46
N ASP A 88 1.79 -18.90 19.17
CA ASP A 88 3.03 -18.37 18.65
C ASP A 88 2.86 -16.89 18.24
N ILE A 89 3.70 -16.04 18.84
CA ILE A 89 3.75 -14.61 18.61
C ILE A 89 3.93 -14.32 17.12
N MET A 90 4.75 -15.14 16.46
CA MET A 90 5.05 -15.02 15.03
C MET A 90 3.79 -15.16 14.18
N THR A 91 2.93 -16.15 14.46
CA THR A 91 1.67 -16.37 13.73
C THR A 91 0.73 -15.18 13.84
N CYS A 92 0.66 -14.54 15.01
CA CYS A 92 -0.16 -13.34 15.20
C CYS A 92 0.32 -12.15 14.34
N TYR A 93 1.63 -11.90 14.33
CA TYR A 93 2.21 -10.82 13.51
C TYR A 93 2.14 -11.13 12.02
N ARG A 94 2.25 -12.41 11.64
CA ARG A 94 2.08 -12.87 10.25
C ARG A 94 0.72 -12.48 9.69
N VAL A 95 -0.36 -12.79 10.40
CA VAL A 95 -1.72 -12.45 9.98
C VAL A 95 -1.86 -10.93 9.80
N LYS A 96 -1.39 -10.15 10.79
CA LYS A 96 -1.45 -8.68 10.73
C LYS A 96 -0.64 -8.09 9.58
N TYR A 97 0.54 -8.64 9.31
CA TYR A 97 1.41 -8.21 8.21
C TYR A 97 0.68 -8.31 6.86
N PHE A 98 0.10 -9.47 6.56
CA PHE A 98 -0.60 -9.66 5.28
C PHE A 98 -1.86 -8.79 5.17
N ILE A 99 -2.63 -8.64 6.24
CA ILE A 99 -3.82 -7.75 6.24
C ILE A 99 -3.42 -6.30 5.92
N ILE A 100 -2.36 -5.79 6.55
CA ILE A 100 -1.88 -4.43 6.31
C ILE A 100 -1.39 -4.29 4.86
N LEU A 101 -0.58 -5.24 4.39
CA LEU A 101 -0.04 -5.22 3.04
C LEU A 101 -1.15 -5.24 1.98
N ASP A 102 -2.12 -6.14 2.13
CA ASP A 102 -3.28 -6.27 1.23
C ASP A 102 -4.13 -5.00 1.23
N THR A 103 -4.33 -4.40 2.39
CA THR A 103 -5.05 -3.13 2.52
C THR A 103 -4.32 -1.99 1.79
N VAL A 104 -2.99 -1.91 1.91
CA VAL A 104 -2.20 -0.88 1.21
C VAL A 104 -2.25 -1.09 -0.30
N ILE A 105 -2.04 -2.32 -0.78
CA ILE A 105 -2.09 -2.66 -2.22
C ILE A 105 -3.47 -2.31 -2.79
N LYS A 106 -4.55 -2.71 -2.09
CA LYS A 106 -5.93 -2.40 -2.50
C LYS A 106 -6.17 -0.89 -2.62
N ASN A 107 -5.72 -0.11 -1.64
CA ASN A 107 -5.90 1.35 -1.67
C ASN A 107 -5.08 2.01 -2.78
N LEU A 108 -3.85 1.56 -3.03
CA LEU A 108 -3.03 2.06 -4.13
C LEU A 108 -3.68 1.77 -5.49
N ASN A 109 -4.11 0.53 -5.71
CA ASN A 109 -4.80 0.14 -6.94
C ASN A 109 -6.12 0.88 -7.16
N MET A 110 -6.86 1.19 -6.08
CA MET A 110 -8.08 1.99 -6.16
C MET A 110 -7.80 3.45 -6.51
N ARG A 111 -6.76 4.06 -5.92
CA ARG A 111 -6.42 5.47 -6.13
C ARG A 111 -5.73 5.72 -7.47
N PHE A 112 -4.90 4.78 -7.91
CA PHE A 112 -4.12 4.86 -9.14
C PHE A 112 -4.56 3.73 -10.06
N SER A 113 -5.79 3.82 -10.55
CA SER A 113 -6.33 2.84 -11.48
C SER A 113 -5.54 2.81 -12.78
N LYS A 114 -5.55 1.68 -13.49
CA LYS A 114 -4.92 1.54 -14.82
C LYS A 114 -5.37 2.62 -15.81
N GLU A 115 -6.62 3.07 -15.72
CA GLU A 115 -7.15 4.16 -16.55
C GLU A 115 -6.51 5.49 -16.18
N SER A 116 -6.47 5.84 -14.89
CA SER A 116 -5.85 7.07 -14.41
C SER A 116 -4.35 7.15 -14.76
N MET A 117 -3.64 6.02 -14.70
CA MET A 117 -2.24 5.91 -15.06
C MET A 117 -2.00 6.06 -16.57
N LYS A 118 -2.87 5.47 -17.40
CA LYS A 118 -2.83 5.70 -18.86
C LYS A 118 -3.07 7.15 -19.21
N LEU A 119 -4.02 7.80 -18.53
CA LEU A 119 -4.30 9.22 -18.75
C LEU A 119 -3.10 10.09 -18.35
N ALA A 120 -2.49 9.81 -17.20
CA ALA A 120 -1.26 10.46 -16.74
C ALA A 120 -0.13 10.40 -17.78
N ASN A 121 0.12 9.23 -18.36
CA ASN A 121 1.10 9.07 -19.43
C ASN A 121 0.73 9.86 -20.70
N SER A 122 -0.54 9.85 -21.09
CA SER A 122 -0.99 10.62 -22.27
C SER A 122 -0.89 12.13 -22.12
N VAL A 123 -0.98 12.66 -20.88
CA VAL A 123 -0.75 14.09 -20.60
C VAL A 123 0.71 14.45 -20.89
N ASP A 124 1.66 13.59 -20.51
CA ASP A 124 3.07 13.80 -20.84
C ASP A 124 3.29 13.76 -22.36
N ASP A 125 2.68 12.80 -23.07
CA ASP A 125 2.75 12.72 -24.54
C ASP A 125 2.17 13.97 -25.21
N PHE A 126 1.06 14.52 -24.69
CA PHE A 126 0.48 15.77 -25.15
C PHE A 126 1.41 16.97 -24.94
N LEU A 127 2.00 17.09 -23.75
CA LEU A 127 2.96 18.16 -23.43
C LEU A 127 4.22 18.07 -24.30
N MET A 128 4.61 16.86 -24.72
CA MET A 128 5.71 16.62 -25.66
C MET A 128 5.31 16.81 -27.13
N LEU A 129 4.07 17.20 -27.42
CA LEU A 129 3.50 17.37 -28.77
C LEU A 129 3.55 16.08 -29.62
N ASP A 130 3.57 14.90 -28.98
CA ASP A 130 3.47 13.62 -29.66
C ASP A 130 2.00 13.25 -29.90
N TYR A 131 1.42 13.84 -30.95
CA TYR A 131 0.02 13.66 -31.33
C TYR A 131 -0.37 12.21 -31.66
N SER A 132 0.61 11.36 -31.98
CA SER A 132 0.35 9.95 -32.28
C SER A 132 -0.04 9.14 -31.03
N LYS A 133 0.52 9.49 -29.87
CA LYS A 133 0.25 8.82 -28.58
C LYS A 133 -0.83 9.50 -27.75
N ASN A 134 -1.14 10.77 -28.04
CA ASN A 134 -2.20 11.54 -27.37
C ASN A 134 -3.65 11.15 -27.75
N LEU A 135 -3.83 10.13 -28.59
CA LEU A 135 -5.16 9.67 -28.98
C LEU A 135 -5.98 9.20 -27.76
N THR A 136 -5.31 8.63 -26.75
CA THR A 136 -5.94 8.17 -25.51
C THR A 136 -6.63 9.31 -24.75
N LEU A 137 -5.96 10.45 -24.59
CA LEU A 137 -6.51 11.63 -23.92
C LEU A 137 -7.67 12.22 -24.74
N THR A 138 -7.46 12.38 -26.05
CA THR A 138 -8.43 12.98 -26.96
C THR A 138 -9.73 12.15 -27.00
N ASN A 139 -9.62 10.83 -27.06
CA ASN A 139 -10.78 9.94 -27.06
C ASN A 139 -11.51 9.93 -25.71
N HIS A 140 -10.77 10.03 -24.59
CA HIS A 140 -11.38 10.09 -23.25
C HIS A 140 -12.30 11.31 -23.12
N TYR A 141 -11.84 12.49 -23.53
CA TYR A 141 -12.62 13.73 -23.43
C TYR A 141 -13.63 13.93 -24.57
N LYS A 142 -13.48 13.27 -25.71
CA LYS A 142 -14.45 13.35 -26.82
C LYS A 142 -15.82 12.73 -26.48
N ASN A 143 -15.85 11.82 -25.52
CA ASN A 143 -17.05 11.07 -25.12
C ASN A 143 -17.68 11.60 -23.81
N LEU A 144 -17.17 12.72 -23.28
CA LEU A 144 -17.72 13.48 -22.14
C LEU A 144 -18.68 14.56 -22.63
#